data_AF-A0A7X8RES7-F1
#
_entry.id   AF-A0A7X8RES7-F1
#
_cell.length_a   1.000
_cell.length_b   1.000
_cell.length_c   1.000
_cell.angle_alpha   90.00
_cell.angle_beta   90.00
_cell.angle_gamma   90.00
#
_symmetry.space_group_name_H-M   'P 1'
#
loop_
_entity.id
_entity.type
_entity.pdbx_description
1 polymer ?
#
loop_
_entity_poly.entity_id
_entity_poly.type
_entity_poly.pdbx_seq_one_letter_code
_entity_poly.pdbx_strand_id
1 'polypeptide(L)' 'VTVMVMRKKFKINHKRLSLYIDSEELYPEDYDFDIVFESKEKRKKKKLMTKRHVEGVVIDS' A
#
# COMPACT_ATOMS: atom_id res chain seq x y z
N VAL A 1 1.97 -2.18 -20.88
CA VAL A 1 1.96 -1.93 -19.42
C VAL A 1 1.42 -3.17 -18.74
N THR A 2 1.91 -3.50 -17.54
CA THR A 2 1.38 -4.58 -16.72
C THR A 2 0.55 -3.97 -15.60
N VAL A 3 -0.72 -4.37 -15.49
CA VAL A 3 -1.64 -3.88 -14.44
C VAL A 3 -2.12 -5.06 -13.59
N MET A 4 -2.57 -4.77 -12.37
CA MET A 4 -3.16 -5.78 -11.49
C MET A 4 -4.68 -5.58 -11.44
N VAL A 5 -5.44 -6.62 -11.74
CA VAL A 5 -6.91 -6.63 -11.65
C VAL A 5 -7.32 -7.86 -10.87
N MET A 6 -8.07 -7.67 -9.77
CA MET A 6 -8.54 -8.76 -8.90
C MET A 6 -7.43 -9.78 -8.55
N ARG A 7 -6.26 -9.27 -8.14
CA ARG A 7 -5.06 -10.06 -7.77
C ARG A 7 -4.43 -10.88 -8.91
N LYS A 8 -4.81 -10.62 -10.17
CA LYS A 8 -4.19 -11.21 -11.36
C LYS A 8 -3.44 -10.13 -12.15
N LYS A 9 -2.28 -10.49 -12.70
CA LYS A 9 -1.48 -9.59 -13.54
C LYS A 9 -1.94 -9.71 -14.99
N PHE A 10 -2.23 -8.57 -15.62
CA PHE A 10 -2.62 -8.48 -17.02
C PHE A 10 -1.65 -7.61 -17.79
N LYS A 11 -1.27 -8.05 -18.99
CA LYS A 11 -0.49 -7.25 -19.93
C LYS A 11 -1.47 -6.57 -20.89
N ILE A 12 -1.59 -5.25 -20.79
CA ILE A 12 -2.51 -4.46 -21.61
C ILE A 12 -1.71 -3.43 -22.43
N ASN A 13 -2.15 -3.18 -23.66
CA ASN A 13 -1.61 -2.10 -24.48
C ASN A 13 -1.95 -0.76 -23.83
N HIS A 14 -0.94 0.12 -23.68
CA HIS A 14 -1.11 1.40 -23.01
C HIS A 14 -2.19 2.28 -23.65
N LYS A 15 -2.35 2.22 -24.99
CA LYS A 15 -3.38 2.97 -25.74
C LYS A 15 -4.82 2.62 -25.36
N ARG A 16 -5.04 1.51 -24.64
CA ARG A 16 -6.36 1.03 -24.18
C ARG A 16 -6.66 1.39 -22.73
N LEU A 17 -5.77 2.15 -22.07
CA LEU A 17 -5.95 2.62 -20.70
C LEU A 17 -6.25 4.12 -20.75
N SER A 18 -7.32 4.54 -20.08
CA SER A 18 -7.63 5.94 -19.84
C SER A 18 -7.67 6.19 -18.34
N LEU A 19 -7.18 7.34 -17.92
CA LEU A 19 -7.26 7.77 -16.53
C LEU A 19 -8.74 7.94 -16.14
N TYR A 20 -9.16 7.30 -15.05
CA TYR A 20 -10.53 7.40 -14.55
C TYR A 20 -10.67 8.49 -13.50
N ILE A 21 -9.70 8.56 -12.59
CA ILE A 21 -9.57 9.56 -11.53
C ILE A 21 -8.09 9.85 -11.34
N ASP A 22 -7.78 11.06 -10.90
CA ASP A 22 -6.40 11.47 -10.62
C ASP A 22 -5.84 10.73 -9.39
N SER A 23 -4.51 10.59 -9.34
CA SER A 23 -3.85 9.92 -8.22
C SER A 23 -4.07 10.64 -6.89
N GLU A 24 -4.17 11.96 -6.91
CA GLU A 24 -4.40 12.82 -5.74
C GLU A 24 -5.80 12.62 -5.15
N GLU A 25 -6.79 12.31 -6.00
CA GLU A 25 -8.15 12.02 -5.55
C GLU A 25 -8.26 10.58 -5.02
N LEU A 26 -7.56 9.63 -5.64
CA LEU A 26 -7.55 8.23 -5.19
C LEU A 26 -6.76 8.03 -3.89
N TYR A 27 -5.61 8.71 -3.76
CA TYR A 27 -4.76 8.70 -2.58
C TYR A 27 -4.50 10.15 -2.15
N PRO A 28 -5.35 10.69 -1.25
CA PRO A 28 -5.14 12.02 -0.68
C PRO A 28 -3.76 12.19 -0.05
N GLU A 29 -3.33 13.44 0.14
CA GLU A 29 -2.01 13.77 0.69
C GLU A 29 -1.72 13.11 2.05
N ASP A 30 -2.75 12.90 2.87
CA ASP A 30 -2.66 12.29 4.20
C ASP A 30 -2.96 10.78 4.21
N TYR A 31 -3.06 10.14 3.04
CA TYR A 31 -3.35 8.72 2.95
C TYR A 31 -2.16 7.85 3.42
N ASP A 32 -2.44 6.94 4.35
CA ASP A 32 -1.45 5.98 4.85
C ASP A 32 -1.20 4.84 3.84
N PHE A 33 -0.17 5.01 3.00
CA PHE A 33 0.25 4.01 2.03
C PHE A 33 0.72 2.68 2.65
N ASP A 34 1.07 2.65 3.94
CA ASP A 34 1.41 1.39 4.61
C ASP A 34 0.21 0.42 4.54
N ILE A 35 -1.01 0.92 4.41
CA ILE A 35 -2.22 0.10 4.25
C ILE A 35 -2.13 -0.81 3.02
N VAL A 36 -1.54 -0.31 1.93
CA VAL A 36 -1.44 -1.02 0.64
C VAL A 36 -0.20 -1.90 0.61
N PHE A 37 0.92 -1.41 1.14
CA PHE A 37 2.22 -2.07 0.99
C PHE A 37 2.58 -3.02 2.14
N GLU A 38 2.12 -2.72 3.36
CA GLU A 38 2.47 -3.52 4.53
C GLU A 38 1.37 -4.51 4.93
N SER A 39 1.79 -5.63 5.52
CA SER A 39 0.86 -6.55 6.16
C SER A 39 0.18 -5.88 7.37
N LYS A 40 -1.04 -6.33 7.69
CA LYS A 40 -1.78 -5.85 8.87
C LYS A 40 -0.98 -6.03 10.16
N GLU A 41 -0.19 -7.10 10.25
CA GLU A 41 0.66 -7.40 11.42
C GLU A 41 1.82 -6.42 11.55
N LYS A 42 2.51 -6.09 10.45
CA LYS A 42 3.62 -5.14 10.41
C LYS A 42 3.16 -3.74 10.85
N ARG A 43 2.01 -3.27 10.32
CA ARG A 43 1.40 -2.00 10.74
C ARG A 43 1.01 -1.96 12.22
N LYS A 44 0.47 -3.06 12.75
CA LYS A 44 0.12 -3.16 14.18
C LYS A 44 1.37 -3.10 15.05
N LYS A 45 2.44 -3.80 14.68
CA LYS A 45 3.74 -3.72 15.37
C LYS A 45 4.29 -2.30 15.33
N LYS A 46 4.31 -1.65 14.15
CA LYS A 46 4.73 -0.25 13.98
C LYS A 46 3.96 0.71 14.90
N LYS A 47 2.62 0.61 14.93
CA LYS A 47 1.76 1.43 15.80
C LYS A 47 2.01 1.18 17.29
N LEU A 48 2.29 -0.07 17.68
CA LEU A 48 2.62 -0.42 19.06
C LEU A 48 3.97 0.18 19.47
N MET A 49 4.98 0.04 18.62
CA MET A 49 6.34 0.56 18.84
C MET A 49 6.40 2.08 18.85
N THR A 50 5.51 2.75 18.10
CA THR A 50 5.39 4.22 18.13
C THR A 50 4.92 4.73 19.50
N LYS A 51 4.14 3.94 20.25
CA LYS A 51 3.60 4.34 21.55
C LYS A 51 4.56 4.08 22.71
N ARG A 52 5.34 3.00 22.63
CA ARG A 52 6.28 2.59 23.67
C ARG A 52 7.28 1.57 23.12
N HIS A 53 8.44 1.48 23.75
CA HIS A 53 9.34 0.36 23.52
C HIS A 53 8.68 -0.95 23.98
N VAL A 54 8.75 -1.98 23.15
CA VAL A 54 8.29 -3.34 23.48
C VAL A 54 9.43 -4.29 23.20
N GLU A 55 9.96 -4.92 24.26
CA GLU A 55 11.02 -5.91 24.13
C GLU A 55 10.56 -7.09 23.26
N GLY A 56 11.44 -7.53 22.36
CA GLY A 56 11.22 -8.68 21.48
C GLY A 56 10.39 -8.41 20.21
N VAL A 57 9.85 -7.21 20.01
CA VAL A 57 9.14 -6.85 18.77
C VAL A 57 10.12 -6.21 17.77
N VAL A 58 10.47 -6.96 16.72
CA VAL A 58 11.27 -6.48 15.59
C VAL A 58 10.37 -6.34 14.36
N ILE A 59 10.59 -5.26 13.61
CA ILE A 59 9.97 -5.02 12.30
C ILE A 59 11.01 -5.39 11.25
N ASP A 60 10.82 -6.52 10.57
CA ASP A 60 11.65 -6.88 9.42
C ASP A 60 11.38 -5.92 8.25
N SER A 61 12.45 -5.58 7.53
CA SER A 61 12.43 -4.64 6.40
C SER A 61 11.65 -5.20 5.22
#